data_AF-A0A2E7PY68-F1
#
_entry.id   AF-A0A2E7PY68-F1
#
_cell.length_a   1.000
_cell.length_b   1.000
_cell.length_c   1.000
_cell.angle_alpha   90.00
_cell.angle_beta   90.00
_cell.angle_gamma   90.00
#
_symmetry.space_group_name_H-M   'P 1'
#
loop_
_entity.id
_entity.type
_entity.pdbx_description
1 polymer ?
#
loop_
_entity_poly.entity_id
_entity_poly.type
_entity_poly.pdbx_seq_one_letter_code
_entity_poly.pdbx_strand_id
1 'polypeptide(L)'
;MTSSTFRGIVTLFLVLATLGCGGSGLDGEYAGRIGDKMEVSLVFSDDGQVELRGYWPEPLNGSYEKASLRGEAVDALVFWGPEEKKFKLRVMYAKDDDKLEILGIHSRTIGPGARYVSTESESSFSPNNPVLYKVQALDD
;
A
#
# COMPACT_ATOMS: atom_id res chain seq x y z
N MET A 1 -16.67 -45.71 38.70
CA MET A 1 -16.33 -44.29 38.96
C MET A 1 -15.04 -43.99 38.21
N THR A 2 -15.08 -42.99 37.31
CA THR A 2 -13.98 -42.12 36.80
C THR A 2 -12.73 -42.80 36.20
N SER A 3 -12.14 -42.43 35.05
CA SER A 3 -12.26 -41.35 34.07
C SER A 3 -11.33 -41.78 32.91
N SER A 4 -11.82 -42.06 31.71
CA SER A 4 -11.86 -41.17 30.54
C SER A 4 -10.53 -40.48 30.14
N THR A 5 -10.08 -40.85 28.93
CA THR A 5 -9.42 -40.00 27.91
C THR A 5 -8.21 -39.17 28.31
N PHE A 6 -7.02 -39.74 28.13
CA PHE A 6 -5.77 -38.97 28.10
C PHE A 6 -4.88 -39.45 26.95
N ARG A 7 -5.26 -39.21 25.69
CA ARG A 7 -4.40 -39.56 24.53
C ARG A 7 -4.75 -38.87 23.20
N GLY A 8 -5.40 -37.72 23.21
CA GLY A 8 -5.93 -37.12 21.97
C GLY A 8 -5.92 -35.60 21.88
N ILE A 9 -4.99 -34.89 22.53
CA ILE A 9 -4.99 -33.41 22.53
C ILE A 9 -3.68 -32.79 21.97
N VAL A 10 -2.67 -33.58 21.60
CA VAL A 10 -1.38 -33.01 21.17
C VAL A 10 -1.28 -32.78 19.65
N THR A 11 -2.23 -33.25 18.85
CA THR A 11 -2.12 -33.21 17.37
C THR A 11 -2.91 -32.08 16.70
N LEU A 12 -3.78 -31.35 17.41
CA LEU A 12 -4.67 -30.36 16.77
C LEU A 12 -4.10 -28.94 16.67
N PHE A 13 -3.01 -28.61 17.37
CA PHE A 13 -2.45 -27.25 17.38
C PHE A 13 -1.38 -26.96 16.30
N LEU A 14 -1.04 -27.95 15.47
CA LEU A 14 0.06 -27.83 14.49
C LEU A 14 -0.42 -27.56 13.04
N VAL A 15 -1.73 -27.46 12.79
CA VAL A 15 -2.29 -27.26 11.43
C VAL A 15 -2.74 -25.81 11.19
N LEU A 16 -2.83 -24.95 12.21
CA LEU A 16 -3.25 -23.55 12.05
C LEU A 16 -2.12 -22.56 11.75
N ALA A 17 -0.88 -23.04 11.59
CA ALA A 17 0.28 -22.18 11.33
C ALA A 17 0.61 -21.95 9.84
N THR A 18 -0.17 -22.50 8.90
CA THR A 18 0.19 -22.52 7.46
C THR A 18 -0.70 -21.70 6.53
N LEU A 19 -1.58 -20.83 7.03
CA LEU A 19 -2.46 -19.98 6.17
C LEU A 19 -2.35 -18.48 6.46
N GLY A 20 -1.25 -18.03 7.05
CA GLY A 20 -0.87 -16.63 7.06
C GLY A 20 0.04 -16.33 5.87
N CYS A 21 -0.47 -16.35 4.65
CA CYS A 21 0.23 -15.69 3.54
C CYS A 21 0.19 -14.19 3.85
N GLY A 22 1.24 -13.68 4.49
CA GLY A 22 1.39 -12.28 4.89
C GLY A 22 1.62 -11.36 3.69
N GLY A 23 0.73 -11.43 2.69
CA GLY A 23 0.61 -10.42 1.65
C GLY A 23 -0.16 -9.22 2.20
N SER A 24 0.04 -8.05 1.60
CA SER A 24 -0.77 -6.84 1.83
C SER A 24 -2.28 -7.03 1.55
N GLY A 25 -2.65 -8.17 0.98
CA GLY A 25 -3.97 -8.42 0.41
C GLY A 25 -4.22 -7.60 -0.85
N LEU A 26 -3.20 -6.96 -1.43
CA LEU A 26 -3.28 -6.21 -2.68
C LEU A 26 -2.55 -6.94 -3.79
N ASP A 27 -3.20 -6.97 -4.95
CA ASP A 27 -2.82 -7.67 -6.16
C ASP A 27 -3.44 -6.96 -7.36
N GLY A 28 -2.79 -7.06 -8.52
CA GLY A 28 -3.28 -6.48 -9.77
C GLY A 28 -3.11 -4.96 -9.84
N GLU A 29 -3.93 -4.31 -10.66
CA GLU A 29 -3.85 -2.86 -10.90
C GLU A 29 -5.01 -2.12 -10.24
N TYR A 30 -4.71 -0.98 -9.62
CA TYR A 30 -5.69 -0.03 -9.12
C TYR A 30 -5.48 1.30 -9.83
N ALA A 31 -6.52 1.83 -10.46
CA ALA A 31 -6.44 3.02 -11.29
C ALA A 31 -7.48 4.07 -10.92
N GLY A 32 -7.14 5.33 -11.14
CA GLY A 32 -8.03 6.45 -10.89
C GLY A 32 -7.34 7.80 -11.01
N ARG A 33 -7.99 8.82 -10.45
CA ARG A 33 -7.52 10.19 -10.48
C ARG A 33 -6.96 10.60 -9.12
N ILE A 34 -5.81 11.28 -9.11
CA ILE A 34 -5.26 11.93 -7.91
C ILE A 34 -4.96 13.39 -8.22
N GLY A 35 -5.60 14.32 -7.51
CA GLY A 35 -5.47 15.76 -7.81
C GLY A 35 -5.84 16.06 -9.26
N ASP A 36 -4.95 16.72 -9.99
CA ASP A 36 -5.11 17.03 -11.42
C ASP A 36 -4.64 15.93 -12.37
N LYS A 37 -4.12 14.81 -11.82
CA LYS A 37 -3.58 13.70 -12.62
C LYS A 37 -4.66 12.67 -12.87
N MET A 38 -5.04 12.52 -14.14
CA MET A 38 -6.22 11.76 -14.57
C MET A 38 -6.03 10.24 -14.65
N GLU A 39 -4.80 9.76 -14.83
CA GLU A 39 -4.50 8.35 -15.11
C GLU A 39 -3.40 7.85 -14.18
N VAL A 40 -3.65 7.90 -12.87
CA VAL A 40 -2.71 7.34 -11.89
C VAL A 40 -3.07 5.88 -11.66
N SER A 41 -2.07 4.99 -11.74
CA SER A 41 -2.26 3.60 -11.37
C SER A 41 -1.15 3.04 -10.48
N LEU A 42 -1.56 2.11 -9.62
CA LEU A 42 -0.71 1.31 -8.75
C LEU A 42 -0.81 -0.14 -9.22
N VAL A 43 0.30 -0.71 -9.68
CA VAL A 43 0.39 -2.09 -10.14
C VAL A 43 1.14 -2.90 -9.10
N PHE A 44 0.45 -3.85 -8.48
CA PHE A 44 0.97 -4.71 -7.43
C PHE A 44 1.34 -6.07 -8.02
N SER A 45 2.61 -6.45 -7.88
CA SER A 45 3.13 -7.74 -8.34
C SER A 45 3.24 -8.76 -7.19
N ASP A 46 3.25 -10.04 -7.57
CA ASP A 46 3.29 -11.18 -6.63
C ASP A 46 4.55 -11.24 -5.77
N ASP A 47 5.62 -10.53 -6.18
CA ASP A 47 6.90 -10.44 -5.46
C ASP A 47 6.92 -9.33 -4.39
N GLY A 48 5.79 -8.64 -4.18
CA GLY A 48 5.67 -7.55 -3.22
C GLY A 48 6.25 -6.22 -3.68
N GLN A 49 6.64 -6.10 -4.95
CA GLN A 49 6.94 -4.81 -5.58
C GLN A 49 5.63 -4.10 -5.96
N VAL A 50 5.74 -2.76 -6.03
CA VAL A 50 4.63 -1.91 -6.49
C VAL A 50 5.17 -0.90 -7.48
N GLU A 51 4.52 -0.77 -8.62
CA GLU A 51 4.82 0.24 -9.62
C GLU A 51 3.76 1.34 -9.60
N LEU A 52 4.19 2.60 -9.51
CA LEU A 52 3.34 3.77 -9.62
C LEU A 52 3.49 4.40 -10.99
N ARG A 53 2.39 4.50 -11.74
CA ARG A 53 2.32 5.09 -13.09
C ARG A 53 1.47 6.36 -13.09
N GLY A 54 1.76 7.26 -14.03
CA GLY A 54 0.99 8.49 -14.27
C GLY A 54 1.10 9.58 -13.20
N TYR A 55 1.59 9.26 -12.00
CA TYR A 55 1.83 10.27 -10.96
C TYR A 55 3.10 11.09 -11.22
N TRP A 56 4.14 10.42 -11.72
CA TRP A 56 5.42 11.00 -12.14
C TRP A 56 5.64 10.73 -13.64
N PRO A 57 6.47 11.53 -14.36
CA PRO A 57 6.71 11.31 -15.79
C PRO A 57 7.19 9.91 -16.14
N GLU A 58 8.00 9.31 -15.27
CA GLU A 58 8.48 7.93 -15.39
C GLU A 58 7.84 7.06 -14.29
N PRO A 59 7.57 5.77 -14.56
CA PRO A 59 7.11 4.83 -13.54
C PRO A 59 8.07 4.76 -12.37
N LEU A 60 7.54 4.75 -11.15
CA LEU A 60 8.35 4.62 -9.95
C LEU A 60 8.13 3.25 -9.31
N ASN A 61 9.21 2.58 -8.95
CA ASN A 61 9.17 1.32 -8.20
C ASN A 61 9.21 1.61 -6.70
N GLY A 62 8.42 0.84 -5.96
CA GLY A 62 8.25 1.01 -4.53
C GLY A 62 7.91 -0.28 -3.81
N SER A 63 7.77 -0.13 -2.50
CA SER A 63 7.51 -1.23 -1.60
C SER A 63 6.57 -0.80 -0.47
N TYR A 64 6.04 -1.81 0.23
CA TYR A 64 5.18 -1.61 1.39
C TYR A 64 5.97 -1.11 2.60
N GLU A 65 5.44 -0.07 3.24
CA GLU A 65 5.91 0.42 4.54
C GLU A 65 4.71 0.76 5.43
N LYS A 66 4.95 0.90 6.74
CA LYS A 66 4.00 1.56 7.65
C LYS A 66 4.36 3.03 7.80
N ALA A 67 3.36 3.89 7.87
CA ALA A 67 3.53 5.31 8.13
C ALA A 67 2.67 5.76 9.31
N SER A 68 2.82 7.02 9.70
CA SER A 68 1.89 7.69 10.59
C SER A 68 1.29 8.91 9.93
N LEU A 69 -0.03 9.03 9.99
CA LEU A 69 -0.79 10.18 9.55
C LEU A 69 -1.60 10.69 10.74
N ARG A 70 -1.38 11.94 11.14
CA ARG A 70 -2.08 12.58 12.28
C ARG A 70 -1.99 11.80 13.61
N GLY A 71 -0.90 11.06 13.81
CA GLY A 71 -0.67 10.27 15.03
C GLY A 71 -1.22 8.84 14.97
N GLU A 72 -1.93 8.48 13.91
CA GLU A 72 -2.44 7.12 13.69
C GLU A 72 -1.51 6.35 12.74
N ALA A 73 -1.39 5.04 12.96
CA ALA A 73 -0.64 4.17 12.07
C ALA A 73 -1.47 3.86 10.82
N VAL A 74 -0.87 4.05 9.64
CA VAL A 74 -1.53 3.82 8.34
C VAL A 74 -0.63 3.01 7.42
N ASP A 75 -1.25 2.32 6.47
CA ASP A 75 -0.53 1.65 5.39
C ASP A 75 0.04 2.67 4.41
N ALA A 76 1.24 2.36 3.90
CA ALA A 76 1.93 3.22 2.96
C ALA A 76 2.70 2.43 1.91
N LEU A 77 2.85 3.07 0.76
CA LEU A 77 3.75 2.67 -0.31
C LEU A 77 4.85 3.70 -0.41
N VAL A 78 6.10 3.25 -0.48
CA VAL A 78 7.26 4.14 -0.62
C VAL A 78 7.97 3.85 -1.93
N PHE A 79 8.00 4.86 -2.80
CA PHE A 79 8.62 4.82 -4.12
C PHE A 79 9.90 5.62 -4.12
N TRP A 80 10.87 5.16 -4.91
CA TRP A 80 12.10 5.90 -5.16
C TRP A 80 12.02 6.67 -6.47
N GLY A 81 12.41 7.94 -6.41
CA GLY A 81 12.65 8.74 -7.61
C GLY A 81 13.84 8.21 -8.42
N PRO A 82 13.94 8.60 -9.70
CA PRO A 82 15.00 8.14 -10.60
C PRO A 82 16.39 8.62 -10.14
N GLU A 83 17.46 8.00 -10.67
CA GLU A 83 18.82 8.27 -10.19
C GLU A 83 19.27 9.73 -10.41
N GLU A 84 18.80 10.34 -11.49
CA GLU A 84 19.04 11.72 -11.88
C GLU A 84 18.41 12.71 -10.88
N LYS A 85 17.32 12.30 -10.22
CA LYS A 85 16.61 13.10 -9.22
C LYS A 85 16.13 12.23 -8.08
N LYS A 86 17.02 11.96 -7.13
CA LYS A 86 16.73 11.12 -5.96
C LYS A 86 15.78 11.80 -4.98
N PHE A 87 14.63 11.18 -4.79
CA PHE A 87 13.66 11.50 -3.73
C PHE A 87 12.97 10.21 -3.27
N LYS A 88 12.23 10.28 -2.17
CA LYS A 88 11.22 9.27 -1.82
C LYS A 88 9.84 9.89 -1.96
N LEU A 89 8.90 9.14 -2.54
CA LEU A 89 7.49 9.45 -2.53
C LEU A 89 6.79 8.44 -1.63
N ARG A 90 5.96 8.91 -0.71
CA ARG A 90 5.15 8.09 0.18
C ARG A 90 3.69 8.32 -0.14
N VAL A 91 2.98 7.27 -0.48
CA VAL A 91 1.54 7.26 -0.70
C VAL A 91 0.92 6.52 0.48
N MET A 92 0.16 7.22 1.31
CA MET A 92 -0.58 6.62 2.43
C MET A 92 -2.00 6.31 1.96
N TYR A 93 -2.50 5.14 2.33
CA TYR A 93 -3.80 4.67 1.84
C TYR A 93 -4.58 3.89 2.91
N ALA A 94 -5.89 3.81 2.70
CA ALA A 94 -6.77 2.85 3.32
C ALA A 94 -7.30 1.91 2.23
N LYS A 95 -7.33 0.61 2.53
CA LYS A 95 -7.91 -0.40 1.65
C LYS A 95 -9.36 -0.66 2.06
N ASP A 96 -10.26 -0.66 1.07
CA ASP A 96 -11.66 -1.05 1.22
C ASP A 96 -12.08 -1.91 0.02
N ASP A 97 -12.18 -3.23 0.21
CA ASP A 97 -12.45 -4.22 -0.85
C ASP A 97 -11.60 -3.99 -2.12
N ASP A 98 -12.27 -3.60 -3.21
CA ASP A 98 -11.70 -3.31 -4.54
C ASP A 98 -11.28 -1.84 -4.71
N LYS A 99 -11.06 -1.12 -3.61
CA LYS A 99 -10.72 0.30 -3.61
C LYS A 99 -9.51 0.59 -2.73
N LEU A 100 -8.75 1.58 -3.18
CA LEU A 100 -7.70 2.23 -2.42
C LEU A 100 -8.04 3.70 -2.26
N GLU A 101 -8.37 4.09 -1.02
CA GLU A 101 -8.57 5.48 -0.65
C GLU A 101 -7.21 6.11 -0.31
N ILE A 102 -6.83 7.15 -1.05
CA ILE A 102 -5.55 7.83 -0.87
C ILE A 102 -5.70 8.91 0.20
N LEU A 103 -5.01 8.70 1.33
CA LEU A 103 -5.11 9.57 2.50
C LEU A 103 -4.14 10.75 2.41
N GLY A 104 -3.02 10.57 1.72
CA GLY A 104 -2.03 11.63 1.48
C GLY A 104 -0.83 11.15 0.69
N ILE A 105 -0.21 12.06 -0.05
CA ILE A 105 1.03 11.81 -0.79
C ILE A 105 2.09 12.82 -0.35
N HIS A 106 3.19 12.31 0.18
CA HIS A 106 4.28 13.13 0.66
C HIS A 106 5.57 12.78 -0.07
N SER A 107 6.36 13.78 -0.42
CA SER A 107 7.71 13.59 -0.97
C SER A 107 8.77 14.03 0.02
N ARG A 108 9.95 13.44 -0.06
CA ARG A 108 11.15 13.97 0.59
C ARG A 108 12.36 13.86 -0.32
N THR A 109 13.22 14.86 -0.28
CA THR A 109 14.56 14.76 -0.85
C THR A 109 15.45 13.85 -0.01
N ILE A 110 16.62 13.47 -0.53
CA ILE A 110 17.61 12.69 0.19
C ILE A 110 18.69 13.62 0.73
N GLY A 111 18.92 13.59 2.05
CA GLY A 111 19.98 14.36 2.69
C GLY A 111 19.74 14.62 4.18
N PRO A 112 20.74 15.15 4.89
CA PRO A 112 20.61 15.51 6.30
C PRO A 112 19.46 16.50 6.53
N GLY A 113 18.60 16.21 7.50
CA GLY A 113 17.48 17.07 7.86
C GLY A 113 16.29 17.06 6.89
N ALA A 114 16.33 16.24 5.82
CA ALA A 114 15.22 16.12 4.88
C ALA A 114 13.96 15.56 5.58
N ARG A 115 12.82 16.20 5.32
CA ARG A 115 11.50 15.81 5.87
C ARG A 115 10.52 15.54 4.74
N TYR A 116 9.53 14.71 5.03
CA TYR A 116 8.39 14.54 4.16
C TYR A 116 7.56 15.83 4.14
N VAL A 117 7.21 16.27 2.94
CA VAL A 117 6.33 17.41 2.65
C VAL A 117 5.22 16.95 1.71
N SER A 118 4.03 17.52 1.84
CA SER A 118 2.93 17.20 0.94
C SER A 118 3.29 17.56 -0.50
N THR A 119 2.96 16.68 -1.44
CA THR A 119 3.05 16.98 -2.88
C THR A 119 1.78 17.65 -3.41
N GLU A 120 0.70 17.54 -2.65
CA GLU A 120 -0.60 18.13 -2.96
C GLU A 120 -0.82 19.37 -2.09
N SER A 121 -1.60 20.32 -2.60
CA SER A 121 -1.86 21.62 -1.94
C SER A 121 -2.42 21.45 -0.52
N GLU A 122 -3.22 20.41 -0.31
CA GLU A 122 -3.69 20.00 1.01
C GLU A 122 -2.81 18.87 1.55
N SER A 123 -2.43 18.97 2.82
CA SER A 123 -1.57 17.96 3.49
C SER A 123 -2.22 16.58 3.60
N SER A 124 -3.54 16.55 3.41
CA SER A 124 -4.44 15.41 3.39
C SER A 124 -5.59 15.74 2.45
N PHE A 125 -6.13 14.76 1.76
CA PHE A 125 -7.25 14.99 0.84
C PHE A 125 -8.63 15.10 1.52
N SER A 126 -8.70 14.93 2.85
CA SER A 126 -9.93 15.03 3.64
C SER A 126 -10.65 16.37 3.43
N PRO A 127 -11.97 16.39 3.12
CA PRO A 127 -12.90 15.25 3.20
C PRO A 127 -13.03 14.43 1.90
N ASN A 128 -12.39 14.82 0.80
CA ASN A 128 -12.56 14.22 -0.53
C ASN A 128 -11.30 13.46 -0.94
N ASN A 129 -11.08 12.30 -0.32
CA ASN A 129 -9.93 11.48 -0.63
C ASN A 129 -10.06 10.88 -2.06
N PRO A 130 -8.99 10.94 -2.88
CA PRO A 130 -8.92 10.23 -4.13
C PRO A 130 -9.13 8.73 -3.91
N VAL A 131 -9.87 8.10 -4.83
CA VAL A 131 -10.11 6.66 -4.79
C VAL A 131 -9.59 6.05 -6.08
N LEU A 132 -8.74 5.03 -5.94
CA LEU A 132 -8.32 4.16 -7.04
C LEU A 132 -9.14 2.88 -6.96
N TYR A 133 -9.64 2.43 -8.10
CA TYR A 133 -10.47 1.23 -8.21
C TYR A 133 -9.67 0.10 -8.82
N LYS A 134 -9.86 -1.12 -8.31
CA LYS A 134 -9.26 -2.33 -8.89
C LYS A 134 -9.73 -2.47 -10.33
N VAL A 135 -8.78 -2.57 -11.25
CA VAL A 135 -9.03 -2.85 -12.65
C VAL A 135 -9.29 -4.34 -12.76
N GLN A 136 -10.51 -4.71 -13.15
CA GLN A 136 -10.83 -6.11 -13.41
C GLN A 136 -10.03 -6.57 -14.63
N ALA A 137 -9.36 -7.72 -14.53
CA ALA A 137 -8.85 -8.39 -15.71
C ALA A 137 -10.06 -8.73 -16.60
N LEU A 138 -10.04 -8.26 -17.85
CA LEU A 138 -10.95 -8.76 -18.86
C LEU A 138 -10.60 -10.24 -19.06
N ASP A 139 -11.45 -11.13 -18.58
CA ASP A 139 -11.40 -12.55 -18.95
C ASP A 139 -11.76 -12.63 -20.45
N ASP A 140 -10.75 -12.80 -21.31
CA ASP A 140 -10.88 -13.10 -22.74
C ASP A 140 -11.26 -14.57 -22.99
#